data_AF-A0A960RNZ0-F1
#
_entry.id   AF-A0A960RNZ0-F1
#
_cell.length_a   1.000
_cell.length_b   1.000
_cell.length_c   1.000
_cell.angle_alpha   90.00
_cell.angle_beta   90.00
_cell.angle_gamma   90.00
#
_symmetry.space_group_name_H-M   'P 1'
#
loop_
_entity.id
_entity.type
_entity.pdbx_description
1 polymer ?
#
loop_
_entity_poly.entity_id
_entity_poly.type
_entity_poly.pdbx_seq_one_letter_code
_entity_poly.pdbx_strand_id
1 'polypeptide(L)' 'MHYLHTKERKEVDFALTRDHKVEKIIEVKHANHIISPSLIYFHEKYNLPAVQVVKELKREYHAGSIEVVKGENFLKHLDL' A
#
# COMPACT_ATOMS: atom_id res chain seq x y z
N MET A 1 0.01 -16.39 -9.84
CA MET A 1 -0.16 -14.99 -9.38
C MET A 1 -0.70 -15.05 -7.96
N HIS A 2 0.00 -14.47 -6.99
CA HIS A 2 -0.48 -14.39 -5.60
C HIS A 2 -1.03 -12.99 -5.39
N TYR A 3 -2.32 -12.87 -5.09
CA TYR A 3 -3.02 -11.61 -4.88
C TYR A 3 -3.72 -11.67 -3.51
N LEU A 4 -3.69 -10.57 -2.75
CA LEU A 4 -4.40 -10.47 -1.47
C LEU A 4 -5.82 -10.01 -1.78
N HIS A 5 -6.79 -10.94 -1.76
CA HIS A 5 -8.18 -10.59 -2.03
C HIS A 5 -9.16 -11.27 -1.06
N THR A 6 -10.34 -10.68 -0.90
CA THR A 6 -11.44 -11.27 -0.13
C THR A 6 -12.60 -11.70 -1.03
N LYS A 7 -13.51 -12.55 -0.51
CA LYS A 7 -14.77 -12.90 -1.19
C LYS A 7 -15.67 -11.68 -1.47
N GLU A 8 -15.47 -10.59 -0.72
CA GLU A 8 -16.15 -9.30 -0.87
C GLU A 8 -15.44 -8.37 -1.88
N ARG A 9 -14.53 -8.89 -2.71
CA ARG A 9 -13.79 -8.15 -3.76
C ARG A 9 -12.89 -7.01 -3.24
N LYS A 10 -12.53 -7.01 -1.96
CA LYS A 10 -11.42 -6.15 -1.48
C LYS A 10 -10.11 -6.75 -1.95
N GLU A 11 -9.23 -5.93 -2.52
CA GLU A 11 -7.92 -6.31 -3.07
C GLU A 11 -6.91 -5.18 -2.84
N VAL A 12 -5.63 -5.52 -2.79
CA VAL A 12 -4.50 -4.58 -2.86
C VAL A 12 -3.61 -4.96 -4.03
N ASP A 13 -3.02 -3.96 -4.69
CA ASP A 13 -2.25 -4.17 -5.93
C ASP A 13 -1.01 -5.06 -5.72
N PHE A 14 -0.28 -4.87 -4.61
CA PHE A 14 0.91 -5.67 -4.31
C PHE A 14 1.05 -6.01 -2.83
N ALA A 15 1.74 -7.12 -2.56
CA ALA A 15 2.26 -7.47 -1.25
C ALA A 15 3.76 -7.78 -1.39
N LEU A 16 4.60 -7.02 -0.68
CA LEU A 16 6.02 -7.31 -0.54
C LEU A 16 6.19 -8.42 0.49
N THR A 17 6.83 -9.51 0.08
CA THR A 17 7.04 -10.68 0.94
C THR A 17 8.51 -11.03 1.05
N ARG A 18 8.96 -11.37 2.27
CA ARG A 18 10.28 -11.94 2.54
C ARG A 18 10.11 -13.13 3.47
N ASP A 19 10.83 -14.23 3.21
CA ASP A 19 10.77 -15.46 4.01
C ASP A 19 9.33 -15.95 4.28
N HIS A 20 8.48 -15.91 3.25
CA HIS A 20 7.06 -16.28 3.30
C HIS A 20 6.18 -15.43 4.24
N LYS A 21 6.67 -14.28 4.71
CA LYS A 21 5.91 -13.31 5.50
C LYS A 21 5.65 -12.05 4.68
N VAL A 22 4.47 -11.45 4.85
CA VAL A 22 4.14 -10.16 4.25
C VAL A 22 4.80 -9.06 5.07
N GLU A 23 5.69 -8.31 4.43
CA GLU A 23 6.38 -7.18 5.06
C GLU A 23 5.63 -5.87 4.87
N LYS A 24 5.01 -5.69 3.70
CA LYS A 24 4.28 -4.46 3.38
C LYS A 24 3.23 -4.73 2.30
N ILE A 25 2.02 -4.24 2.48
CA ILE A 25 1.00 -4.17 1.43
C ILE A 25 1.05 -2.79 0.76
N ILE A 26 0.89 -2.77 -0.56
CA ILE A 26 1.09 -1.58 -1.38
C ILE A 26 -0.13 -1.40 -2.28
N GLU A 27 -0.71 -0.21 -2.23
CA GLU A 27 -1.72 0.25 -3.19
C GLU A 27 -1.10 1.34 -4.07
N VAL A 28 -1.31 1.30 -5.38
CA VAL A 28 -0.78 2.28 -6.32
C VAL A 28 -1.92 3.10 -6.93
N LYS A 29 -1.75 4.43 -6.96
CA LYS A 29 -2.70 5.35 -7.62
C LYS A 29 -1.97 6.33 -8.54
N HIS A 30 -2.64 6.72 -9.62
CA HIS A 30 -2.13 7.77 -10.48
C HIS A 30 -2.18 9.14 -9.77
N ALA A 31 -3.35 9.56 -9.29
CA ALA A 31 -3.54 10.90 -8.71
C ALA A 31 -4.41 10.95 -7.45
N ASN A 32 -5.27 9.94 -7.21
CA ASN A 32 -6.09 9.93 -5.99
C ASN A 32 -5.20 9.72 -4.77
N HIS A 33 -5.14 10.73 -3.90
CA HIS A 33 -4.36 10.67 -2.67
C HIS A 33 -5.19 10.14 -1.50
N ILE A 34 -6.52 10.17 -1.57
CA ILE A 34 -7.39 9.55 -0.54
C ILE A 34 -7.05 8.06 -0.46
N ILE A 35 -6.87 7.56 0.76
CA ILE A 35 -6.44 6.18 1.00
C ILE A 35 -7.54 5.20 0.56
N SER A 36 -7.12 4.15 -0.15
CA SER A 36 -8.00 3.04 -0.56
C SER A 36 -8.65 2.37 0.66
N PRO A 37 -9.99 2.24 0.71
CA PRO A 37 -10.68 1.50 1.77
C PRO A 37 -10.24 0.04 1.88
N SER A 38 -9.85 -0.58 0.76
CA SER A 38 -9.29 -1.94 0.77
C SER A 38 -7.95 -1.98 1.48
N LEU A 39 -7.07 -1.01 1.24
CA LEU A 39 -5.77 -0.91 1.91
C LEU A 39 -5.95 -0.75 3.43
N ILE A 40 -6.87 0.14 3.86
CA ILE A 40 -7.23 0.31 5.27
C ILE A 40 -7.72 -1.00 5.87
N TYR A 41 -8.65 -1.68 5.18
CA TYR A 41 -9.21 -2.95 5.65
C TYR A 41 -8.13 -4.01 5.88
N PHE A 42 -7.22 -4.21 4.93
CA PHE A 42 -6.16 -5.21 5.08
C PHE A 42 -5.14 -4.82 6.15
N HIS A 43 -4.79 -3.52 6.22
CA HIS A 43 -3.93 -2.98 7.27
C HIS A 43 -4.49 -3.29 8.66
N GLU A 44 -5.74 -2.93 8.91
CA GLU A 44 -6.38 -3.10 10.22
C GLU A 44 -6.66 -4.56 10.56
N LYS A 45 -7.19 -5.33 9.60
CA LYS A 45 -7.61 -6.72 9.85
C LYS A 45 -6.45 -7.65 10.13
N TYR A 46 -5.33 -7.46 9.44
CA TYR A 46 -4.17 -8.35 9.52
C TYR A 46 -2.98 -7.71 10.22
N ASN A 47 -3.10 -6.46 10.67
CA ASN A 47 -2.03 -5.68 11.29
C ASN A 47 -0.76 -5.64 10.42
N LEU A 48 -0.93 -5.41 9.12
CA LEU A 48 0.16 -5.43 8.13
C LEU A 48 0.63 -4.00 7.83
N PRO A 49 1.95 -3.72 7.75
CA PRO A 49 2.44 -2.44 7.30
C PRO A 49 1.89 -2.10 5.90
N ALA A 50 1.44 -0.87 5.70
CA ALA A 50 0.73 -0.46 4.50
C ALA A 50 1.24 0.87 3.97
N VAL A 51 1.30 1.00 2.64
CA VAL A 51 1.64 2.25 1.95
C VAL A 51 0.75 2.44 0.73
N GLN A 52 0.30 3.68 0.52
CA GLN A 52 -0.30 4.08 -0.76
C GLN A 52 0.70 4.92 -1.54
N VAL A 53 1.09 4.43 -2.71
CA VAL A 53 2.06 5.07 -3.60
C VAL A 53 1.29 5.84 -4.66
N VAL A 54 1.47 7.16 -4.70
CA VAL A 54 0.71 8.05 -5.58
C VAL A 54 1.65 8.85 -6.47
N LYS A 55 1.47 8.76 -7.79
CA LYS A 55 2.37 9.42 -8.76
C LYS A 55 2.27 10.95 -8.69
N GLU A 56 1.07 11.50 -8.81
CA GLU A 56 0.82 12.96 -8.84
C GLU A 56 0.65 13.59 -7.44
N LEU A 57 1.24 12.97 -6.41
CA LEU A 57 1.09 13.46 -5.04
C LEU A 57 1.86 14.77 -4.85
N LYS A 58 1.21 15.82 -4.33
CA LYS A 58 1.88 17.11 -4.11
C LYS A 58 2.83 17.06 -2.91
N ARG A 59 2.34 16.52 -1.78
CA ARG A 59 3.06 16.38 -0.51
C ARG A 59 2.73 15.02 0.09
N GLU A 60 3.75 14.35 0.59
CA GLU A 60 3.61 13.10 1.34
C GLU A 60 2.98 13.38 2.70
N TYR A 61 2.26 12.39 3.23
CA TYR A 61 1.63 12.50 4.52
C TYR A 61 1.33 11.12 5.12
N HIS A 62 0.98 11.11 6.39
CA HIS A 62 0.47 9.93 7.09
C HIS A 62 -1.02 10.11 7.38
N ALA A 63 -1.81 9.05 7.16
CA ALA A 63 -3.14 8.97 7.75
C ALA A 63 -3.16 7.82 8.75
N GLY A 64 -3.08 8.18 10.03
CA GLY A 64 -2.77 7.20 11.07
C GLY A 64 -1.40 6.56 10.83
N SER A 65 -1.37 5.23 10.80
CA SER A 65 -0.18 4.39 10.56
C SER A 65 0.10 4.09 9.09
N ILE A 66 -0.75 4.55 8.15
CA ILE A 66 -0.57 4.30 6.72
C ILE A 66 0.11 5.51 6.06
N GLU A 67 1.19 5.24 5.35
CA GLU A 67 1.95 6.26 4.62
C GLU A 67 1.35 6.50 3.24
N VAL A 68 1.27 7.76 2.82
CA VAL A 68 0.92 8.15 1.44
C VAL A 68 2.11 8.89 0.85
N VAL A 69 2.79 8.22 -0.08
CA VAL A 69 4.12 8.63 -0.58
C VAL A 69 4.12 8.89 -2.08
N LYS A 70 5.06 9.70 -2.55
CA LYS A 70 5.27 9.91 -3.98
C LYS A 70 5.85 8.66 -4.62
N GLY A 71 5.36 8.30 -5.80
CA GLY A 71 5.88 7.17 -6.57
C GLY A 71 7.39 7.21 -6.79
N GLU A 72 7.91 8.37 -7.16
CA GLU A 72 9.36 8.55 -7.37
C GLU A 72 10.17 8.34 -6.10
N ASN A 73 9.68 8.84 -4.96
CA ASN A 73 10.37 8.71 -3.68
C ASN A 73 10.32 7.27 -3.17
N PHE A 74 9.18 6.60 -3.33
CA PHE A 74 9.03 5.19 -2.98
C PHE A 74 10.06 4.32 -3.72
N LEU A 75 10.18 4.49 -5.04
CA LEU A 75 11.10 3.70 -5.85
C LEU A 75 12.58 4.00 -5.56
N LYS A 76 12.93 5.26 -5.23
CA LYS A 76 14.31 5.63 -4.86
C LYS A 76 14.82 4.97 -3.58
N HIS A 77 13.92 4.65 -2.65
CA HIS A 77 14.24 4.04 -1.36
C HIS A 77 13.81 2.57 -1.29
N LEU A 78 13.49 1.96 -2.43
CA LEU A 78 13.15 0.56 -2.50
C LEU A 78 14.44 -0.27 -2.47
N ASP A 79 14.86 -0.67 -1.27
CA ASP A 79 15.96 -1.62 -1.09
C ASP A 79 15.43 -3.05 -1.32
N LEU A 80 15.94 -3.70 -2.38
CA LEU A 80 15.62 -5.08 -2.78
C LEU A 80 16.78 -6.03 -2.48
#